data_AF-R7BQP4-F1
#
_entry.id   AF-R7BQP4-F1
#
_cell.length_a   1.000
_cell.length_b   1.000
_cell.length_c   1.000
_cell.angle_alpha   90.00
_cell.angle_beta   90.00
_cell.angle_gamma   90.00
#
_symmetry.space_group_name_H-M   'P 1'
#
loop_
_entity.id
_entity.type
_entity.pdbx_description
1 polymer ?
#
loop_
_entity_poly.entity_id
_entity_poly.type
_entity_poly.pdbx_seq_one_letter_code
_entity_poly.pdbx_strand_id
1 'polypeptide(L)'
;MGRQSEEALKVVSVEELMGYLSKEHSVYMQHGAQTYYITDANDIYWRAQDTNRLNEKGHFVDCSELIPILREFVELPFLEGQSIKDVFDSSTFYPSIKIEGQGTPVPII
;
A
#
# COMPACT_ATOMS: atom_id res chain seq x y z
N MET A 1 -5.35 9.58 3.19
CA MET A 1 -4.96 8.55 2.21
C MET A 1 -5.25 9.10 0.82
N GLY A 2 -4.46 8.74 -0.19
CA GLY A 2 -4.75 9.13 -1.59
C GLY A 2 -5.89 8.30 -2.20
N ARG A 3 -6.36 8.68 -3.38
CA ARG A 3 -7.32 7.91 -4.19
C ARG A 3 -6.57 6.94 -5.10
N GLN A 4 -7.10 5.74 -5.30
CA GLN A 4 -6.58 4.82 -6.32
C GLN A 4 -6.65 5.46 -7.73
N SER A 5 -5.55 5.38 -8.47
CA SER A 5 -5.47 5.73 -9.88
C SER A 5 -6.33 4.82 -10.76
N GLU A 6 -6.86 5.36 -11.86
CA GLU A 6 -7.55 4.57 -12.89
C GLU A 6 -6.56 3.76 -13.74
N GLU A 7 -5.34 4.28 -13.91
CA GLU A 7 -4.27 3.60 -14.63
C GLU A 7 -3.42 2.75 -13.69
N ALA A 8 -3.15 1.51 -14.12
CA ALA A 8 -2.26 0.59 -13.43
C ALA A 8 -0.79 1.01 -13.57
N LEU A 9 -0.03 0.74 -12.51
CA LEU A 9 1.41 0.89 -12.47
C LEU A 9 2.07 -0.13 -13.42
N LYS A 10 2.96 0.35 -14.28
CA LYS A 10 3.73 -0.50 -15.20
C LYS A 10 5.01 -0.99 -14.52
N VAL A 11 4.85 -1.88 -13.54
CA VAL A 11 5.97 -2.59 -12.89
C VAL A 11 6.01 -4.03 -13.37
N VAL A 12 7.21 -4.54 -13.67
CA VAL A 12 7.38 -5.92 -14.16
C VAL A 12 8.12 -6.83 -13.18
N SER A 13 8.55 -6.30 -12.03
CA SER A 13 9.16 -7.09 -10.96
C SER A 13 8.88 -6.52 -9.56
N VAL A 14 9.12 -7.36 -8.55
CA VAL A 14 9.03 -6.96 -7.13
C VAL A 14 10.10 -5.91 -6.79
N GLU A 15 11.28 -5.97 -7.42
CA GLU A 15 12.34 -4.96 -7.27
C GLU A 15 11.91 -3.58 -7.79
N GLU A 16 11.24 -3.53 -8.94
CA GLU A 16 10.68 -2.29 -9.48
C GLU A 16 9.59 -1.72 -8.57
N LEU A 17 8.71 -2.60 -8.05
CA LEU A 17 7.70 -2.21 -7.07
C LEU A 17 8.34 -1.64 -5.80
N MET A 18 9.37 -2.28 -5.25
CA MET A 18 10.09 -1.75 -4.08
C MET A 18 10.73 -0.39 -4.40
N GLY A 19 11.30 -0.23 -5.60
CA GLY A 19 11.87 1.03 -6.07
C GLY A 19 10.84 2.14 -6.20
N TYR A 20 9.62 1.81 -6.62
CA TYR A 20 8.48 2.73 -6.63
C TYR A 20 8.03 3.10 -5.21
N LEU A 21 7.81 2.10 -4.36
CA LEU A 21 7.39 2.29 -2.97
C LEU A 21 8.37 3.15 -2.18
N SER A 22 9.67 2.96 -2.38
CA SER A 22 10.71 3.78 -1.73
C SER A 22 10.66 5.27 -2.08
N LYS A 23 9.95 5.65 -3.16
CA LYS A 23 9.80 7.05 -3.63
C LYS A 23 8.42 7.62 -3.35
N GLU A 24 7.39 6.84 -3.64
CA GLU A 24 5.99 7.28 -3.58
C GLU A 24 5.30 6.93 -2.26
N HIS A 25 5.94 6.11 -1.42
CA HIS A 25 5.53 5.70 -0.07
C HIS A 25 4.17 4.98 0.01
N SER A 26 3.45 4.81 -1.10
CA SER A 26 2.17 4.10 -1.09
C SER A 26 1.74 3.62 -2.48
N VAL A 27 0.96 2.54 -2.50
CA VAL A 27 0.35 1.98 -3.71
C VAL A 27 -0.92 1.23 -3.32
N TYR A 28 -1.88 1.15 -4.23
CA TYR A 28 -2.98 0.21 -4.13
C TYR A 28 -2.59 -1.08 -4.85
N MET A 29 -2.82 -2.22 -4.20
CA MET A 29 -2.63 -3.54 -4.76
C MET A 29 -3.99 -4.23 -4.87
N GLN A 30 -4.39 -4.57 -6.08
CA GLN A 30 -5.58 -5.37 -6.35
C GLN A 30 -5.18 -6.81 -6.60
N HIS A 31 -5.75 -7.72 -5.83
CA HIS A 31 -5.60 -9.17 -6.00
C HIS A 31 -6.99 -9.82 -6.01
N GLY A 32 -7.38 -10.38 -7.15
CA GLY A 32 -8.73 -10.87 -7.36
C GLY A 32 -9.78 -9.76 -7.17
N ALA A 33 -10.72 -9.97 -6.24
CA ALA A 33 -11.76 -9.01 -5.91
C ALA A 33 -11.41 -8.10 -4.72
N GLN A 34 -10.22 -8.26 -4.13
CA GLN A 34 -9.78 -7.50 -2.96
C GLN A 34 -8.76 -6.44 -3.36
N THR A 35 -8.94 -5.25 -2.81
CA THR A 35 -7.95 -4.17 -2.87
C THR A 35 -7.31 -3.94 -1.50
N TYR A 36 -5.99 -3.78 -1.51
CA TYR A 36 -5.16 -3.50 -0.35
C TYR A 36 -4.43 -2.17 -0.55
N TYR A 37 -4.35 -1.36 0.50
CA TYR A 37 -3.53 -0.15 0.52
C TYR A 37 -2.21 -0.46 1.21
N ILE A 38 -1.12 -0.43 0.44
CA ILE A 38 0.24 -0.57 0.94
C ILE A 38 0.78 0.83 1.19
N THR A 39 1.27 1.09 2.38
CA THR A 39 1.77 2.42 2.75
C THR A 39 2.92 2.35 3.74
N ASP A 40 3.85 3.28 3.59
CA ASP A 40 4.79 3.69 4.62
C ASP A 40 4.05 4.58 5.62
N ALA A 41 3.66 4.01 6.75
CA ALA A 41 2.94 4.69 7.80
C ALA A 41 3.90 5.57 8.60
N ASN A 42 3.79 6.88 8.37
CA ASN A 42 4.56 7.93 9.05
C ASN A 42 6.07 7.85 8.84
N ASP A 43 6.54 7.28 7.72
CA ASP A 43 7.96 7.10 7.40
C ASP A 43 8.71 6.22 8.44
N ILE A 44 7.98 5.32 9.10
CA ILE A 44 8.53 4.43 10.16
C ILE A 44 8.24 2.96 9.85
N TYR A 45 7.00 2.63 9.46
CA TYR A 45 6.56 1.25 9.29
C TYR A 45 5.76 1.05 8.02
N TRP A 46 6.06 -0.01 7.29
CA TRP A 46 5.23 -0.52 6.21
C TRP A 46 4.06 -1.31 6.75
N ARG A 47 2.90 -1.14 6.11
CA ARG A 47 1.69 -1.92 6.39
C ARG A 47 0.84 -2.13 5.15
N ALA A 48 0.06 -3.21 5.17
CA ALA A 48 -1.06 -3.45 4.26
C ALA A 48 -2.38 -3.25 5.01
N GLN A 49 -3.31 -2.54 4.38
CA GLN A 49 -4.67 -2.34 4.90
C GLN A 49 -5.70 -2.89 3.90
N ASP A 50 -6.67 -3.66 4.36
CA ASP A 50 -7.81 -4.10 3.55
C ASP A 50 -8.78 -2.93 3.35
N THR A 51 -8.92 -2.46 2.10
CA THR A 51 -9.77 -1.31 1.78
C THR A 51 -11.24 -1.68 1.57
N ASN A 52 -11.59 -2.97 1.67
CA ASN A 52 -12.95 -3.47 1.51
C ASN A 52 -13.70 -3.50 2.85
N ARG A 53 -13.00 -3.23 3.96
CA ARG A 53 -13.54 -3.31 5.31
C ARG A 53 -13.15 -2.07 6.10
N LEU A 54 -14.11 -1.56 6.85
CA LEU A 54 -13.88 -0.50 7.84
C LEU A 54 -14.01 -1.10 9.24
N ASN A 55 -13.16 -0.65 10.16
CA ASN A 55 -13.31 -0.93 11.58
C ASN A 55 -14.37 -0.01 12.22
N GLU A 56 -14.61 -0.16 13.52
CA GLU A 56 -15.59 0.62 14.29
C GLU A 56 -15.33 2.13 14.27
N LYS A 57 -14.11 2.56 13.94
CA LYS A 57 -13.71 3.97 13.83
C LYS A 57 -13.83 4.50 12.40
N GLY A 58 -14.32 3.69 11.45
CA GLY A 58 -14.41 4.07 10.05
C GLY A 58 -13.06 4.10 9.33
N HIS A 59 -12.03 3.39 9.84
CA HIS A 59 -10.73 3.28 9.18
C HIS A 59 -10.58 1.90 8.51
N PHE A 60 -9.80 1.82 7.42
CA PHE A 60 -9.40 0.55 6.85
C PHE A 60 -8.67 -0.33 7.87
N VAL A 61 -8.88 -1.64 7.75
CA VAL A 61 -8.36 -2.63 8.70
C VAL A 61 -6.93 -3.00 8.30
N ASP A 62 -5.98 -2.86 9.22
CA ASP A 62 -4.62 -3.36 9.02
C ASP A 62 -4.66 -4.90 8.95
N CYS A 63 -4.11 -5.48 7.87
CA CYS A 63 -4.07 -6.93 7.65
C CYS A 63 -2.65 -7.53 7.73
N SER A 64 -1.62 -6.69 7.84
CA SER A 64 -0.24 -7.11 8.08
C SER A 64 0.27 -6.64 9.44
N GLU A 65 1.37 -7.22 9.90
CA GLU A 65 2.20 -6.59 10.93
C GLU A 65 2.83 -5.28 10.42
N LEU A 66 3.30 -4.45 11.35
CA LEU A 66 4.04 -3.22 11.06
C LEU A 66 5.54 -3.55 10.97
N ILE A 67 6.12 -3.43 9.78
CA ILE A 67 7.52 -3.79 9.51
C ILE A 67 8.31 -2.57 9.04
N PRO A 68 9.45 -2.23 9.66
CA PRO A 68 10.21 -1.03 9.28
C PRO A 68 11.02 -1.19 7.99
N ILE A 69 11.26 -2.43 7.55
CA ILE A 69 12.13 -2.74 6.42
C ILE A 69 11.27 -3.19 5.23
N LEU A 70 11.25 -2.39 4.15
CA LEU A 70 10.45 -2.66 2.95
C LEU A 70 10.70 -4.05 2.35
N ARG A 71 11.96 -4.51 2.34
CA ARG A 71 12.32 -5.85 1.82
C ARG A 71 11.68 -6.97 2.63
N GLU A 72 11.66 -6.84 3.95
CA GLU A 72 11.01 -7.82 4.83
C GLU A 72 9.49 -7.75 4.65
N PHE A 73 8.95 -6.54 4.51
CA PHE A 73 7.52 -6.33 4.32
C PHE A 73 6.97 -6.99 3.05
N VAL A 74 7.66 -6.90 1.90
CA VAL A 74 7.17 -7.53 0.66
C VAL A 74 7.20 -9.07 0.71
N GLU A 75 7.97 -9.65 1.64
CA GLU A 75 8.05 -11.08 1.89
C GLU A 75 7.16 -11.51 3.08
N LEU A 76 6.54 -10.57 3.80
CA LEU A 76 5.66 -10.85 4.94
C LEU A 76 4.32 -11.42 4.45
N PRO A 77 3.91 -12.61 4.92
CA PRO A 77 2.58 -13.14 4.64
C PRO A 77 1.48 -12.33 5.32
N PHE A 78 0.48 -11.90 4.55
CA PHE A 78 -0.73 -11.26 5.09
C PHE A 78 -2.02 -11.62 4.31
N LEU A 79 -1.87 -12.26 3.14
CA LEU A 79 -2.97 -12.69 2.30
C LEU A 79 -3.08 -14.21 2.36
N GLU A 80 -3.82 -14.74 3.34
CA GLU A 80 -4.01 -16.20 3.51
C GLU A 80 -2.70 -17.01 3.57
N GLY A 81 -1.64 -16.41 4.14
CA GLY A 81 -0.32 -17.03 4.21
C GLY A 81 0.59 -16.75 3.00
N GLN A 82 0.13 -15.94 2.04
CA GLN A 82 0.94 -15.42 0.93
C GLN A 82 1.39 -13.97 1.18
N SER A 83 2.56 -13.63 0.66
CA SER A 83 3.15 -12.29 0.65
C SER A 83 2.91 -11.56 -0.67
N ILE A 84 3.24 -10.25 -0.72
CA ILE A 84 3.23 -9.48 -1.98
C ILE A 84 4.10 -10.15 -3.04
N LYS A 85 5.26 -10.67 -2.64
CA LYS A 85 6.18 -11.37 -3.54
C LYS A 85 5.55 -12.63 -4.14
N ASP A 86 4.78 -13.38 -3.36
CA ASP A 86 4.15 -14.63 -3.82
C ASP A 86 3.02 -14.38 -4.82
N VAL A 87 2.29 -13.26 -4.67
CA VAL A 87 1.13 -12.94 -5.53
C VAL A 87 1.40 -11.85 -6.56
N PHE A 88 2.64 -11.37 -6.68
CA PHE A 88 3.00 -10.23 -7.55
C PHE A 88 2.49 -10.41 -8.99
N ASP A 89 2.78 -11.56 -9.61
CA ASP A 89 2.43 -11.85 -11.01
C ASP A 89 0.92 -11.96 -11.26
N SER A 90 0.13 -12.14 -10.20
CA SER A 90 -1.34 -12.23 -10.25
C SER A 90 -2.05 -10.99 -9.72
N SER A 91 -1.29 -9.96 -9.36
CA SER A 91 -1.81 -8.73 -8.76
C SER A 91 -1.59 -7.54 -9.68
N THR A 92 -2.48 -6.56 -9.60
CA THR A 92 -2.34 -5.30 -10.33
C THR A 92 -2.11 -4.16 -9.33
N PHE A 93 -1.11 -3.33 -9.60
CA PHE A 93 -0.77 -2.22 -8.73
C PHE A 93 -1.24 -0.91 -9.33
N TYR A 94 -1.68 0.03 -8.51
CA TYR A 94 -2.20 1.33 -8.93
C TYR A 94 -1.60 2.43 -8.06
N PRO A 95 -1.09 3.52 -8.65
CA PRO A 95 -0.65 4.69 -7.90
C PRO A 95 -1.71 5.19 -6.92
N SER A 96 -1.25 5.65 -5.76
CA SER A 96 -2.06 6.42 -4.82
C SER A 96 -1.95 7.91 -5.14
N ILE A 97 -3.01 8.48 -5.71
CA ILE A 97 -3.07 9.89 -6.10
C ILE A 97 -3.42 10.74 -4.88
N LYS A 98 -2.54 11.67 -4.50
CA LYS A 98 -2.83 12.63 -3.43
C LYS A 98 -4.02 13.51 -3.84
N ILE A 99 -5.02 13.61 -2.96
CA ILE A 99 -6.18 14.47 -3.16
C ILE A 99 -5.80 15.86 -2.65
N GLU A 100 -5.84 16.88 -3.51
CA GLU A 100 -5.61 18.27 -3.10
C GLU A 100 -6.59 18.65 -1.98
N GLY A 101 -6.07 19.25 -0.90
CA GLY A 101 -6.85 19.62 0.28
C GLY A 101 -6.96 18.54 1.37
N GLN A 102 -6.40 17.34 1.18
CA GLN A 102 -6.23 16.35 2.26
C GLN A 102 -4.75 16.15 2.58
N GLY A 103 -4.21 17.08 3.36
CA GLY A 103 -2.92 17.04 4.04
C GLY A 103 -2.95 18.11 5.13
N THR A 104 -2.40 17.83 6.32
CA THR A 104 -2.40 18.74 7.47
C THR A 104 -1.93 20.13 7.03
N PRO A 105 -2.63 21.24 7.39
CA PRO A 105 -2.09 22.56 7.15
C PRO A 105 -0.70 22.65 7.77
N VAL A 106 0.30 22.90 6.93
CA VAL A 106 1.65 23.26 7.40
C VAL A 106 1.51 24.61 8.08
N PRO A 107 1.86 24.76 9.37
CA PRO A 107 1.93 26.09 9.97
C PRO A 107 2.94 26.91 9.17
N ILE A 108 2.49 28.03 8.60
CA ILE A 108 3.39 29.05 8.11
C ILE A 108 4.05 29.65 9.36
N ILE A 109 5.35 29.37 9.55
CA ILE A 109 6.23 30.13 10.44
C ILE A 109 6.81 31.31 9.67
#